data_AF-K8DZW1-F1
#
_entry.id   AF-K8DZW1-F1
#
_cell.length_a   1.000
_cell.length_b   1.000
_cell.length_c   1.000
_cell.angle_alpha   90.00
_cell.angle_beta   90.00
_cell.angle_gamma   90.00
#
_symmetry.space_group_name_H-M   'P 1'
#
loop_
_entity.id
_entity.type
_entity.pdbx_description
1 polymer ?
#
loop_
_entity_poly.entity_id
_entity_poly.type
_entity_poly.pdbx_seq_one_letter_code
_entity_poly.pdbx_strand_id
1 'polypeptide(L)' 'MVDINTEGLEIAPLSEEQIETLNQAQSQLNELAKIKQEIYLLAVTQKSAANES' A
#
# COMPACT_ATOMS: atom_id res chain seq x y z
N MET A 1 -10.08 -4.28 -12.59
CA MET A 1 -9.62 -4.17 -11.19
C MET A 1 -8.43 -5.11 -11.08
N VAL A 2 -7.26 -4.66 -10.62
CA VAL A 2 -6.09 -5.54 -10.46
C VAL A 2 -6.31 -6.36 -9.20
N ASP A 3 -6.29 -7.69 -9.30
CA ASP A 3 -6.32 -8.57 -8.12
C ASP A 3 -4.92 -8.55 -7.47
N ILE A 4 -4.79 -7.71 -6.45
CA ILE A 4 -3.63 -7.73 -5.57
C ILE A 4 -3.83 -8.92 -4.63
N ASN A 5 -2.96 -9.92 -4.69
CA ASN A 5 -2.99 -11.03 -3.74
C ASN A 5 -2.60 -10.51 -2.34
N THR A 6 -3.60 -10.35 -1.47
CA THR A 6 -3.45 -9.91 -0.09
C THR A 6 -3.55 -11.08 0.90
N GLU A 7 -3.45 -12.33 0.44
CA GLU A 7 -3.44 -13.50 1.31
C GLU A 7 -2.26 -13.43 2.29
N GLY A 8 -2.54 -13.66 3.58
CA GLY A 8 -1.53 -13.52 4.66
C GLY A 8 -1.18 -12.07 5.03
N LEU A 9 -1.78 -11.07 4.39
CA LEU A 9 -1.53 -9.66 4.66
C LEU A 9 -2.73 -8.99 5.33
N GLU A 10 -2.46 -7.98 6.14
CA GLU A 10 -3.46 -7.06 6.70
C GLU A 10 -3.06 -5.61 6.43
N ILE A 11 -4.03 -4.70 6.39
CA ILE A 11 -3.76 -3.28 6.14
C ILE A 11 -2.94 -2.74 7.31
N ALA A 12 -1.79 -2.15 7.01
CA ALA A 12 -0.95 -1.54 8.03
C ALA A 12 -1.63 -0.27 8.55
N PRO A 13 -1.82 -0.10 9.87
CA PRO A 13 -2.17 1.20 10.41
C PRO A 13 -0.98 2.14 10.21
N LEU A 14 -1.22 3.28 9.57
CA LEU A 14 -0.21 4.31 9.33
C LEU A 14 -0.49 5.54 10.17
N SER A 15 0.56 6.20 10.65
CA SER A 15 0.45 7.56 11.20
C SER A 15 0.17 8.58 10.08
N GLU A 16 -0.28 9.78 10.43
CA GLU A 16 -0.52 10.85 9.45
C GLU A 16 0.74 11.18 8.63
N GLU A 17 1.91 11.25 9.28
CA GLU A 17 3.20 11.50 8.60
C GLU A 17 3.55 10.38 7.60
N GLN A 18 3.27 9.12 7.96
CA GLN A 18 3.48 7.98 7.07
C GLN A 18 2.50 7.99 5.89
N ILE A 19 1.24 8.39 6.11
CA ILE A 19 0.24 8.56 5.05
C ILE A 19 0.67 9.68 4.10
N GLU A 20 1.15 10.81 4.62
CA GLU A 20 1.63 11.92 3.79
C GLU A 20 2.82 11.48 2.93
N THR A 21 3.79 10.79 3.52
CA THR A 21 4.94 10.22 2.80
C THR A 21 4.48 9.27 1.69
N LEU A 22 3.51 8.40 1.97
CA LEU A 22 2.96 7.45 0.99
C LEU A 22 2.27 8.19 -0.18
N ASN A 23 1.48 9.21 0.12
CA ASN A 23 0.76 10.00 -0.89
C ASN A 23 1.73 10.79 -1.78
N GLN A 24 2.80 11.34 -1.20
CA GLN A 24 3.86 12.02 -1.98
C GLN A 24 4.55 11.05 -2.94
N ALA A 25 4.93 9.87 -2.45
CA ALA A 25 5.52 8.83 -3.29
C ALA A 25 4.56 8.38 -4.41
N GLN A 26 3.27 8.22 -4.10
CA GLN A 26 2.24 7.91 -5.09
C GLN A 26 2.15 8.99 -6.17
N SER A 27 2.16 10.27 -5.79
CA SER A 27 2.12 11.39 -6.74
C SER A 27 3.32 11.36 -7.69
N GLN A 28 4.52 11.20 -7.15
CA GLN A 28 5.75 11.13 -7.94
C GLN A 28 5.75 9.95 -8.91
N LEU A 29 5.28 8.77 -8.47
CA LEU A 29 5.16 7.60 -9.33
C LEU A 29 4.16 7.83 -10.47
N ASN A 30 3.04 8.49 -10.21
CA ASN A 30 2.05 8.82 -11.23
C ASN A 30 2.58 9.86 -12.23
N GLU A 31 3.38 10.84 -11.79
CA GLU A 31 4.03 11.80 -12.69
C GLU A 31 5.07 11.14 -13.61
N LEU A 32 5.82 10.17 -13.08
CA LEU A 32 6.85 9.42 -13.82
C LEU A 32 6.24 8.36 -14.74
N ALA A 33 5.12 7.76 -14.34
CA ALA A 33 4.39 6.78 -15.12
C ALA A 33 3.83 7.45 -16.39
N LYS A 34 4.52 7.31 -17.53
CA LYS A 34 4.01 7.69 -18.87
C LYS A 34 2.85 6.79 -19.35
N ILE A 35 2.13 6.19 -18.42
CA ILE A 35 1.06 5.23 -18.62
C ILE A 35 -0.24 5.97 -18.28
N LYS A 36 -1.29 5.80 -19.09
CA LYS A 36 -2.62 6.41 -18.83
C LYS A 36 -3.38 5.69 -17.70
N GLN A 37 -2.68 5.26 -16.66
CA GLN A 37 -3.22 4.49 -15.56
C GLN A 37 -2.71 5.08 -14.26
N GLU A 38 -3.59 5.21 -13.28
CA GLU A 38 -3.25 5.69 -11.97
C GLU A 38 -2.67 4.56 -11.12
N ILE A 39 -1.54 4.83 -10.48
CA ILE A 39 -0.89 3.96 -9.50
C ILE A 39 -1.42 4.33 -8.13
N TYR A 40 -1.85 3.31 -7.38
CA TYR A 40 -2.28 3.43 -5.99
C TYR A 40 -1.36 2.59 -5.10
N LEU A 41 -0.97 3.13 -3.94
CA LEU A 41 -0.13 2.43 -2.97
C LEU A 41 -0.98 1.96 -1.78
N LEU A 42 -0.80 0.70 -1.36
CA LEU A 42 -1.43 0.12 -0.18
C LEU A 42 -0.34 -0.40 0.76
N ALA A 43 -0.29 0.13 1.97
CA ALA A 43 0.61 -0.36 3.02
C ALA A 43 -0.02 -1.58 3.72
N VAL A 44 0.79 -2.62 3.91
CA VAL A 44 0.35 -3.89 4.50
C VAL A 44 1.40 -4.42 5.48
N THR A 45 0.93 -5.09 6.53
CA THR A 45 1.76 -5.92 7.41
C THR A 45 1.44 -7.39 7.18
N GLN A 46 2.36 -8.28 7.56
CA GLN A 46 2.02 -9.69 7.66
C GLN A 46 1.02 -9.87 8.80
N LYS A 47 -0.02 -10.67 8.58
CA LYS A 47 -0.82 -11.21 9.68
C LYS A 47 0.15 -11.96 10.58
N SER A 48 0.42 -11.42 11.77
CA SER A 48 1.28 -12.09 12.72
C SER A 48 0.69 -13.47 13.00
N ALA A 49 1.49 -14.53 12.88
CA ALA A 49 1.12 -15.91 13.25
C ALA A 49 0.97 -16.06 14.79
N ALA A 50 0.44 -15.05 15.47
CA ALA A 50 0.40 -14.91 16.92
C ALA A 50 -1.01 -15.14 17.50
N ASN A 51 -1.90 -15.79 16.75
CA ASN A 51 -3.24 -16.13 17.24
C ASN A 51 -3.67 -17.56 16.88
N GLU A 52 -2.71 -18.47 16.82
CA GLU A 52 -2.94 -19.93 16.87
C GLU A 52 -1.98 -20.52 17.92
N SER A 53 -2.37 -20.43 19.20
CA SER A 53 -1.76 -21.17 20.32
C SER A 53 -2.83 -21.46 21.36
#